data_AF-R5GUJ2-F1
#
_entry.id   AF-R5GUJ2-F1
#
_cell.length_a   1.000
_cell.length_b   1.000
_cell.length_c   1.000
_cell.angle_alpha   90.00
_cell.angle_beta   90.00
_cell.angle_gamma   90.00
#
_symmetry.space_group_name_H-M   'P 1'
#
loop_
_entity.id
_entity.type
_entity.pdbx_description
1 polymer ?
#
loop_
_entity_poly.entity_id
_entity_poly.type
_entity_poly.pdbx_seq_one_letter_code
_entity_poly.pdbx_strand_id
1 'polypeptide(L)'
;MAIIKCPECGHNVSDNAQFCPGCGIKIANNLKKCPDCDEILLMSTSTCPKCGHQFPATGEASTTAVQNDSGEQEEEMLAYTSPQSNQPRKSHTVRNVLLIILGIILIGGGVFAYFAWSESNSEEAIEQAYRSLEGSTDPADYQAFLDSFPDSKFQNEVETSLNKLKAENDAWVSISLSSSKNDFIQFMNRFPGSRFEANCQQKIDSLDWIDAKSINTPDAIHRYIEEHPNGLYVDEARDMEKNMAELTVQPEERTVVANLCSIFFTALGANDQEGVCSVISPEMKAFLSTPNATKADVITAMEAMHPATITSINFVVNNDYVITKQMDADNQVSYNVAYSVDQHIARTDEGKTFASYKVIMEINPQFKINSVQIKEVSSH
;
A
#
# COMPACT_ATOMS: atom_id res chain seq x y z
N MET A 1 -22.33 -12.67 -19.99
CA MET A 1 -21.93 -12.00 -18.73
C MET A 1 -20.50 -12.40 -18.47
N ALA A 2 -19.55 -11.47 -18.52
CA ALA A 2 -18.17 -11.80 -18.21
C ALA A 2 -17.96 -11.63 -16.71
N ILE A 3 -17.37 -12.66 -16.07
CA ILE A 3 -16.85 -12.52 -14.72
C ILE A 3 -15.51 -11.80 -14.85
N ILE A 4 -15.41 -10.63 -14.23
CA ILE A 4 -14.19 -9.84 -14.13
C ILE A 4 -13.64 -9.93 -12.71
N LYS A 5 -12.33 -9.71 -12.56
CA LYS A 5 -11.77 -9.44 -11.23
C LYS A 5 -11.95 -7.97 -10.91
N CYS A 6 -12.44 -7.68 -9.71
CA CYS A 6 -12.52 -6.33 -9.20
C CYS A 6 -11.11 -5.70 -9.19
N PRO A 7 -10.90 -4.53 -9.80
CA PRO A 7 -9.58 -3.90 -9.84
C PRO A 7 -9.09 -3.41 -8.47
N GLU A 8 -9.96 -3.30 -7.46
CA GLU A 8 -9.60 -2.91 -6.10
C GLU A 8 -9.25 -4.09 -5.19
N CYS A 9 -10.15 -5.09 -5.10
CA CYS A 9 -9.98 -6.19 -4.14
C CYS A 9 -9.72 -7.56 -4.77
N GLY A 10 -9.66 -7.64 -6.10
CA GLY A 10 -9.45 -8.89 -6.83
C GLY A 10 -10.62 -9.88 -6.79
N HIS A 11 -11.73 -9.54 -6.14
CA HIS A 11 -12.91 -10.39 -6.03
C HIS A 11 -13.59 -10.60 -7.39
N ASN A 12 -14.04 -11.83 -7.67
CA ASN A 12 -14.75 -12.15 -8.90
C ASN A 12 -16.14 -11.49 -8.89
N VAL A 13 -16.37 -10.55 -9.79
CA VAL A 13 -17.61 -9.77 -9.89
C VAL A 13 -18.10 -9.75 -11.34
N SER A 14 -19.40 -9.64 -11.57
CA SER A 14 -19.92 -9.44 -12.92
C SER A 14 -19.56 -8.04 -13.43
N ASP A 15 -19.20 -7.95 -14.70
CA ASP A 15 -19.03 -6.70 -15.46
C ASP A 15 -20.22 -5.72 -15.39
N ASN A 16 -21.43 -6.21 -15.09
CA ASN A 16 -22.66 -5.41 -14.96
C ASN A 16 -23.12 -5.17 -13.52
N ALA A 17 -22.37 -5.63 -12.50
CA ALA A 17 -22.73 -5.39 -11.11
C ALA A 17 -22.71 -3.87 -10.81
N GLN A 18 -23.68 -3.38 -10.03
CA GLN A 18 -23.64 -1.97 -9.62
C GLN A 18 -22.45 -1.71 -8.68
N PHE A 19 -22.18 -2.64 -7.76
CA PHE A 19 -21.09 -2.57 -6.80
C PHE A 19 -20.38 -3.92 -6.67
N CYS A 20 -19.10 -3.89 -6.32
CA CYS A 20 -18.36 -5.11 -5.97
C CYS A 20 -18.81 -5.62 -4.59
N PRO A 21 -19.24 -6.88 -4.45
CA PRO A 21 -19.64 -7.44 -3.16
C PRO A 21 -18.47 -7.62 -2.17
N GLY A 22 -17.22 -7.59 -2.66
CA GLY A 22 -16.03 -7.73 -1.82
C GLY A 22 -15.49 -6.43 -1.23
N CYS A 23 -15.62 -5.29 -1.92
CA CYS A 23 -15.05 -4.01 -1.47
C CYS A 23 -16.00 -2.80 -1.59
N GLY A 24 -17.20 -2.98 -2.15
CA GLY A 24 -18.19 -1.92 -2.31
C GLY A 24 -17.91 -0.92 -3.44
N ILE A 25 -16.82 -1.07 -4.22
CA ILE A 25 -16.55 -0.12 -5.31
C ILE A 25 -17.60 -0.23 -6.43
N LYS A 26 -18.02 0.91 -6.96
CA LYS A 26 -18.96 0.98 -8.09
C LYS A 26 -18.32 0.42 -9.35
N ILE A 27 -18.94 -0.60 -9.95
CA ILE A 27 -18.46 -1.29 -11.16
C ILE A 27 -19.18 -0.77 -12.41
N ALA A 28 -20.51 -0.64 -12.36
CA ALA A 28 -21.32 -0.16 -13.47
C ALA A 28 -20.86 1.23 -13.97
N ASN A 29 -20.53 1.32 -15.27
CA ASN A 29 -20.05 2.52 -15.97
C ASN A 29 -18.79 3.17 -15.38
N ASN A 30 -17.99 2.43 -14.59
CA ASN A 30 -16.78 2.95 -13.96
C ASN A 30 -15.50 2.21 -14.38
N LEU A 31 -15.57 1.42 -15.45
CA LEU A 31 -14.46 0.62 -15.96
C LEU A 31 -14.00 1.11 -17.33
N LYS A 32 -12.67 1.19 -17.52
CA LYS A 32 -12.01 1.42 -18.81
C LYS A 32 -11.00 0.32 -19.08
N LYS A 33 -10.74 0.01 -20.36
CA LYS A 33 -9.68 -0.92 -20.77
C LYS A 33 -8.43 -0.12 -21.17
N CYS A 34 -7.27 -0.56 -20.72
CA CYS A 34 -6.01 0.02 -21.16
C CYS A 34 -5.75 -0.35 -22.64
N PRO A 35 -5.51 0.62 -23.54
CA PRO A 35 -5.29 0.34 -24.96
C PRO A 35 -3.97 -0.40 -25.25
N ASP A 36 -3.00 -0.36 -24.32
CA ASP A 36 -1.68 -0.96 -24.51
C ASP A 36 -1.54 -2.38 -23.94
N CYS A 37 -2.38 -2.78 -22.97
CA CYS A 37 -2.23 -4.08 -22.29
C CYS A 37 -3.53 -4.80 -21.93
N ASP A 38 -4.67 -4.28 -22.42
CA ASP A 38 -6.03 -4.80 -22.23
C ASP A 38 -6.50 -4.98 -20.78
N GLU A 39 -5.77 -4.39 -19.82
CA GLU A 39 -6.14 -4.46 -18.40
C GLU A 39 -7.39 -3.62 -18.10
N ILE A 40 -8.29 -4.17 -17.28
CA ILE A 40 -9.53 -3.50 -16.86
C ILE A 40 -9.21 -2.64 -15.63
N LEU A 41 -9.40 -1.33 -15.76
CA LEU A 41 -9.05 -0.31 -14.77
C LEU A 41 -10.27 0.55 -14.43
N LEU A 42 -10.19 1.30 -13.34
CA LEU A 42 -11.20 2.30 -13.01
C LEU A 42 -11.04 3.53 -13.90
N MET A 43 -12.14 4.21 -14.23
CA MET A 43 -12.08 5.43 -15.04
C MET A 43 -11.17 6.50 -14.42
N SER A 44 -11.10 6.57 -13.07
CA SER A 44 -10.26 7.49 -12.30
C SER A 44 -8.76 7.18 -12.32
N THR A 45 -8.33 6.02 -12.80
CA THR A 45 -6.91 5.64 -12.83
C THR A 45 -6.14 6.51 -13.84
N SER A 46 -5.24 7.37 -13.37
CA SER A 46 -4.43 8.28 -14.22
C SER A 46 -3.26 7.58 -14.91
N THR A 47 -2.81 6.42 -14.40
CA THR A 47 -1.70 5.65 -14.98
C THR A 47 -1.96 4.15 -14.82
N CYS A 48 -1.81 3.38 -15.89
CA CYS A 48 -1.98 1.93 -15.86
C CYS A 48 -0.86 1.28 -15.02
N PRO A 49 -1.17 0.54 -13.94
CA PRO A 49 -0.16 -0.10 -13.09
C PRO A 49 0.57 -1.27 -13.76
N LYS A 50 0.01 -1.82 -14.86
CA LYS A 50 0.58 -2.97 -15.57
C LYS A 50 1.58 -2.58 -16.65
N CYS A 51 1.34 -1.47 -17.37
CA CYS A 51 2.18 -1.07 -18.51
C CYS A 51 2.70 0.37 -18.44
N GLY A 52 2.27 1.18 -17.47
CA GLY A 52 2.70 2.57 -17.32
C GLY A 52 2.00 3.58 -18.24
N HIS A 53 0.98 3.17 -19.00
CA HIS A 53 0.23 4.09 -19.88
C HIS A 53 -0.45 5.20 -19.09
N GLN A 54 -0.17 6.46 -19.42
CA GLN A 54 -0.77 7.64 -18.79
C GLN A 54 -2.05 8.05 -19.53
N PHE A 55 -3.15 8.17 -18.81
CA PHE A 55 -4.41 8.65 -19.35
C PHE A 55 -4.47 10.18 -19.22
N PRO A 56 -4.87 10.93 -20.26
CA PRO A 56 -5.02 12.38 -20.16
C PRO A 56 -6.10 12.73 -19.13
N ALA A 57 -5.78 13.66 -18.22
CA ALA A 57 -6.71 14.13 -17.20
C ALA A 57 -7.77 15.03 -17.84
N THR A 58 -8.99 14.52 -18.02
CA THR A 58 -10.17 15.36 -18.28
C THR A 58 -11.14 15.22 -17.11
N GLY A 59 -11.11 16.21 -16.22
CA GLY A 59 -12.21 16.50 -15.34
C GLY A 59 -13.33 17.18 -16.13
N GLU A 60 -14.54 16.66 -15.99
CA GLU A 60 -15.81 17.39 -15.81
C GLU A 60 -16.97 16.42 -15.99
N ALA A 61 -17.64 16.12 -14.88
CA ALA A 61 -18.98 15.55 -14.88
C ALA A 61 -19.96 16.66 -15.27
N SER A 62 -20.60 16.54 -16.43
CA SER A 62 -21.72 17.39 -16.80
C SER A 62 -23.02 16.85 -16.19
N THR A 63 -23.51 17.56 -15.18
CA THR A 63 -24.93 17.63 -14.81
C THR A 63 -25.70 18.37 -15.88
N THR A 64 -26.80 17.78 -16.39
CA THR A 64 -27.93 18.57 -16.89
C THR A 64 -29.24 17.86 -16.56
N ALA A 65 -30.14 18.62 -15.93
CA ALA A 65 -31.48 18.24 -15.54
C ALA A 65 -32.51 18.62 -16.62
N VAL A 66 -33.51 17.75 -16.79
CA VAL A 66 -34.94 17.97 -17.08
C VAL A 66 -35.35 18.76 -18.34
N GLN A 67 -36.16 18.12 -19.19
CA GLN A 67 -37.33 18.75 -19.82
C GLN A 67 -38.54 17.79 -19.83
N ASN A 68 -39.65 18.26 -19.25
CA ASN A 68 -41.02 17.79 -19.51
C ASN A 68 -41.42 18.22 -20.92
N ASP A 69 -42.22 17.40 -21.61
CA ASP A 69 -43.16 17.90 -22.61
C ASP A 69 -44.42 17.04 -22.64
N SER A 70 -45.55 17.72 -22.78
CA SER A 70 -46.91 17.23 -22.71
C SER A 70 -47.69 17.77 -23.91
N GLY A 71 -48.41 16.90 -24.60
CA GLY A 71 -49.49 17.25 -25.55
C GLY A 71 -49.89 16.01 -26.37
N GLU A 72 -51.04 15.37 -26.18
CA GLU A 72 -52.46 15.69 -26.46
C GLU A 72 -52.97 15.29 -27.87
N GLN A 73 -54.20 14.72 -27.84
CA GLN A 73 -55.23 14.54 -28.90
C GLN A 73 -55.15 13.32 -29.84
N GLU A 74 -56.09 12.35 -29.76
CA GLU A 74 -57.47 12.22 -30.33
C GLU A 74 -57.40 11.26 -31.53
N GLU A 75 -58.34 10.43 -31.98
CA GLU A 75 -59.68 9.88 -31.68
C GLU A 75 -59.71 8.58 -32.58
N GLU A 76 -60.56 7.54 -32.45
CA GLU A 76 -61.97 7.54 -32.81
C GLU A 76 -62.58 6.12 -32.62
N MET A 77 -63.75 6.13 -31.97
CA MET A 77 -64.99 5.30 -32.05
C MET A 77 -65.08 3.85 -32.56
N LEU A 78 -65.95 3.08 -31.87
CA LEU A 78 -67.35 2.69 -32.25
C LEU A 78 -67.79 1.51 -31.35
N ALA A 79 -69.04 1.24 -30.96
CA ALA A 79 -70.32 1.95 -30.90
C ALA A 79 -71.34 1.05 -30.15
N TYR A 80 -72.19 1.67 -29.32
CA TYR A 80 -73.61 1.41 -28.95
C TYR A 80 -74.12 -0.02 -28.62
N THR A 81 -75.02 -0.22 -27.64
CA THR A 81 -76.40 0.31 -27.65
C THR A 81 -77.10 0.13 -26.28
N SER A 82 -78.03 1.03 -25.94
CA SER A 82 -79.06 0.97 -24.87
C SER A 82 -80.41 1.41 -25.52
N PRO A 83 -81.62 1.52 -24.90
CA PRO A 83 -82.00 1.36 -23.48
C PRO A 83 -83.44 0.82 -23.16
N GLN A 84 -83.76 0.79 -21.85
CA GLN A 84 -85.04 1.08 -21.13
C GLN A 84 -86.29 0.18 -21.25
N SER A 85 -86.87 -0.16 -20.06
CA SER A 85 -88.30 0.00 -19.74
C SER A 85 -88.61 -0.24 -18.25
N ASN A 86 -89.60 0.49 -17.73
CA ASN A 86 -90.04 0.65 -16.32
C ASN A 86 -90.86 -0.53 -15.73
N GLN A 87 -90.68 -0.75 -14.41
CA GLN A 87 -91.60 -1.11 -13.28
C GLN A 87 -93.07 -1.55 -13.58
N PRO A 88 -93.80 -2.37 -12.76
CA PRO A 88 -93.81 -2.30 -11.26
C PRO A 88 -94.32 -3.53 -10.41
N ARG A 89 -94.33 -3.35 -9.06
CA ARG A 89 -95.30 -3.79 -8.00
C ARG A 89 -95.03 -4.96 -7.00
N LYS A 90 -94.87 -4.52 -5.73
CA LYS A 90 -95.52 -4.87 -4.41
C LYS A 90 -95.03 -6.02 -3.47
N SER A 91 -94.65 -5.54 -2.25
CA SER A 91 -94.99 -6.00 -0.87
C SER A 91 -94.20 -7.13 -0.15
N HIS A 92 -93.41 -6.77 0.89
CA HIS A 92 -93.50 -7.34 2.26
C HIS A 92 -92.59 -6.57 3.24
N THR A 93 -93.19 -5.65 4.01
CA THR A 93 -92.48 -4.72 4.91
C THR A 93 -92.71 -5.12 6.37
N VAL A 94 -91.95 -6.09 6.90
CA VAL A 94 -91.47 -6.17 8.32
C VAL A 94 -90.37 -7.25 8.45
N ARG A 95 -90.48 -8.38 7.72
CA ARG A 95 -89.51 -9.51 7.76
C ARG A 95 -88.12 -9.15 7.21
N ASN A 96 -88.05 -8.21 6.27
CA ASN A 96 -86.79 -7.82 5.62
C ASN A 96 -85.95 -6.88 6.49
N VAL A 97 -86.55 -6.13 7.43
CA VAL A 97 -85.82 -5.19 8.29
C VAL A 97 -84.97 -5.93 9.33
N LEU A 98 -85.49 -7.02 9.90
CA LEU A 98 -84.75 -7.85 10.87
C LEU A 98 -83.58 -8.60 10.23
N LEU A 99 -83.72 -9.10 9.00
CA LEU A 99 -82.62 -9.75 8.26
C LEU A 99 -81.53 -8.76 7.83
N ILE A 100 -81.91 -7.52 7.50
CA ILE A 100 -80.95 -6.45 7.17
C ILE A 100 -80.15 -6.03 8.40
N ILE A 101 -80.78 -5.88 9.58
CA ILE A 101 -80.07 -5.52 10.82
C ILE A 101 -79.11 -6.64 11.25
N LEU A 102 -79.52 -7.90 11.16
CA LEU A 102 -78.67 -9.05 11.49
C LEU A 102 -77.51 -9.22 10.50
N GLY A 103 -77.75 -8.92 9.21
CA GLY A 103 -76.72 -8.85 8.18
C GLY A 103 -75.69 -7.74 8.42
N ILE A 104 -76.13 -6.54 8.83
CA ILE A 104 -75.24 -5.41 9.15
C ILE A 104 -74.39 -5.71 10.39
N ILE A 105 -74.94 -6.39 11.41
CA ILE A 105 -74.18 -6.79 12.61
C ILE A 105 -73.14 -7.88 12.29
N LEU A 106 -73.47 -8.84 11.42
CA LEU A 106 -72.51 -9.87 10.98
C LEU A 106 -71.42 -9.31 10.06
N ILE A 107 -71.76 -8.37 9.18
CA ILE A 107 -70.78 -7.67 8.34
C ILE A 107 -69.92 -6.74 9.21
N GLY A 108 -70.50 -6.00 10.15
CA GLY A 108 -69.75 -5.14 11.07
C GLY A 108 -68.83 -5.94 12.01
N GLY A 109 -69.29 -7.07 12.55
CA GLY A 109 -68.48 -7.98 13.35
C GLY A 109 -67.40 -8.71 12.54
N GLY A 110 -67.70 -9.07 11.28
CA GLY A 110 -66.74 -9.65 10.35
C GLY A 110 -65.69 -8.66 9.87
N VAL A 111 -66.06 -7.40 9.63
CA VAL A 111 -65.14 -6.29 9.32
C VAL A 111 -64.31 -5.94 10.55
N PHE A 112 -64.90 -5.88 11.76
CA PHE A 112 -64.17 -5.67 13.00
C PHE A 112 -63.20 -6.82 13.31
N ALA A 113 -63.61 -8.08 13.10
CA ALA A 113 -62.74 -9.23 13.23
C ALA A 113 -61.66 -9.28 12.14
N TYR A 114 -61.97 -8.86 10.91
CA TYR A 114 -61.00 -8.75 9.82
C TYR A 114 -59.99 -7.64 10.10
N PHE A 115 -60.41 -6.48 10.60
CA PHE A 115 -59.51 -5.41 11.03
C PHE A 115 -58.66 -5.87 12.22
N ALA A 116 -59.25 -6.50 13.24
CA ALA A 116 -58.52 -7.02 14.39
C ALA A 116 -57.53 -8.15 14.01
N TRP A 117 -57.90 -9.01 13.03
CA TRP A 117 -57.04 -10.06 12.51
C TRP A 117 -55.96 -9.53 11.56
N SER A 118 -56.27 -8.52 10.74
CA SER A 118 -55.28 -7.85 9.87
C SER A 118 -54.27 -7.04 10.68
N GLU A 119 -54.71 -6.43 11.79
CA GLU A 119 -53.86 -5.67 12.72
C GLU A 119 -52.88 -6.61 13.45
N SER A 120 -53.32 -7.80 13.89
CA SER A 120 -52.42 -8.81 14.48
C SER A 120 -51.41 -9.39 13.49
N ASN A 121 -51.82 -9.70 12.25
CA ASN A 121 -50.91 -10.22 11.23
C ASN A 121 -49.94 -9.15 10.72
N SER A 122 -50.31 -7.85 10.76
CA SER A 122 -49.40 -6.76 10.37
C SER A 122 -48.30 -6.53 11.39
N GLU A 123 -48.58 -6.68 12.68
CA GLU A 123 -47.60 -6.49 13.76
C GLU A 123 -46.51 -7.58 13.71
N GLU A 124 -46.90 -8.85 13.50
CA GLU A 124 -45.95 -9.97 13.35
C GLU A 124 -45.06 -9.80 12.11
N ALA A 125 -45.61 -9.34 10.99
CA ALA A 125 -44.83 -9.06 9.78
C ALA A 125 -43.81 -7.93 9.99
N ILE A 126 -44.20 -6.85 10.70
CA ILE A 126 -43.30 -5.75 11.06
C ILE A 126 -42.17 -6.25 11.97
N GLU A 127 -42.48 -7.05 13.00
CA GLU A 127 -41.46 -7.61 13.89
C GLU A 127 -40.52 -8.57 13.17
N GLN A 128 -41.04 -9.39 12.26
CA GLN A 128 -40.22 -10.29 11.45
C GLN A 128 -39.30 -9.52 10.50
N ALA A 129 -39.82 -8.49 9.83
CA ALA A 129 -39.01 -7.62 8.97
C ALA A 129 -37.95 -6.86 9.78
N TYR A 130 -38.29 -6.38 10.98
CA TYR A 130 -37.33 -5.71 11.87
C TYR A 130 -36.21 -6.67 12.32
N ARG A 131 -36.56 -7.89 12.73
CA ARG A 131 -35.58 -8.94 13.08
C ARG A 131 -34.64 -9.27 11.92
N SER A 132 -35.11 -9.17 10.67
CA SER A 132 -34.25 -9.41 9.51
C SER A 132 -33.18 -8.34 9.29
N LEU A 133 -33.32 -7.16 9.91
CA LEU A 133 -32.30 -6.12 9.91
C LEU A 133 -31.15 -6.40 10.89
N GLU A 134 -31.33 -7.36 11.82
CA GLU A 134 -30.33 -7.68 12.83
C GLU A 134 -29.05 -8.19 12.15
N GLY A 135 -27.97 -7.42 12.28
CA GLY A 135 -26.69 -7.72 11.64
C GLY A 135 -26.61 -7.35 10.15
N SER A 136 -27.67 -6.79 9.55
CA SER A 136 -27.57 -6.24 8.19
C SER A 136 -26.66 -5.02 8.18
N THR A 137 -25.77 -5.00 7.18
CA THR A 137 -24.82 -3.93 6.93
C THR A 137 -25.17 -3.11 5.69
N ASP A 138 -26.26 -3.46 5.00
CA ASP A 138 -26.67 -2.81 3.74
C ASP A 138 -27.72 -1.72 4.02
N PRO A 139 -27.43 -0.43 3.72
CA PRO A 139 -28.40 0.64 3.83
C PRO A 139 -29.71 0.39 3.05
N ALA A 140 -29.68 -0.42 1.98
CA ALA A 140 -30.86 -0.73 1.19
C ALA A 140 -31.90 -1.55 1.98
N ASP A 141 -31.48 -2.44 2.87
CA ASP A 141 -32.39 -3.27 3.68
C ASP A 141 -33.23 -2.41 4.64
N TYR A 142 -32.58 -1.45 5.30
CA TYR A 142 -33.24 -0.52 6.21
C TYR A 142 -34.15 0.45 5.46
N GLN A 143 -33.74 0.91 4.27
CA GLN A 143 -34.59 1.74 3.42
C GLN A 143 -35.85 0.97 2.97
N ALA A 144 -35.70 -0.28 2.55
CA ALA A 144 -36.82 -1.13 2.15
C ALA A 144 -37.81 -1.36 3.31
N PHE A 145 -37.31 -1.49 4.55
CA PHE A 145 -38.17 -1.54 5.74
C PHE A 145 -38.96 -0.25 5.94
N LEU A 146 -38.31 0.92 5.86
CA LEU A 146 -38.98 2.22 6.01
C LEU A 146 -40.00 2.48 4.91
N ASP A 147 -39.72 2.06 3.67
CA ASP A 147 -40.63 2.20 2.53
C ASP A 147 -41.85 1.27 2.68
N SER A 148 -41.65 0.06 3.23
CA SER A 148 -42.72 -0.93 3.42
C SER A 148 -43.57 -0.68 4.67
N PHE A 149 -42.98 -0.08 5.71
CA PHE A 149 -43.61 0.15 7.02
C PHE A 149 -43.34 1.57 7.56
N PRO A 150 -43.82 2.63 6.87
CA PRO A 150 -43.48 4.02 7.18
C PRO A 150 -43.94 4.49 8.57
N ASP A 151 -45.04 3.92 9.09
CA ASP A 151 -45.62 4.30 10.39
C ASP A 151 -45.33 3.26 11.51
N SER A 152 -44.31 2.42 11.36
CA SER A 152 -44.02 1.37 12.35
C SER A 152 -43.48 1.93 13.67
N LYS A 153 -43.69 1.20 14.77
CA LYS A 153 -43.08 1.52 16.08
C LYS A 153 -41.55 1.56 16.06
N PHE A 154 -40.91 0.91 15.08
CA PHE A 154 -39.46 0.86 14.90
C PHE A 154 -38.92 1.92 13.95
N GLN A 155 -39.78 2.73 13.30
CA GLN A 155 -39.39 3.71 12.27
C GLN A 155 -38.20 4.56 12.70
N ASN A 156 -38.28 5.21 13.87
CA ASN A 156 -37.22 6.09 14.37
C ASN A 156 -35.89 5.35 14.64
N GLU A 157 -35.96 4.11 15.12
CA GLU A 157 -34.78 3.28 15.41
C GLU A 157 -34.10 2.81 14.13
N VAL A 158 -34.90 2.37 13.15
CA VAL A 158 -34.44 1.96 11.81
C VAL A 158 -33.86 3.15 11.05
N GLU A 159 -34.50 4.32 11.10
CA GLU A 159 -33.99 5.55 10.49
C GLU A 159 -32.67 5.99 11.12
N THR A 160 -32.57 5.94 12.46
CA THR A 160 -31.31 6.25 13.17
C THR A 160 -30.19 5.29 12.76
N SER A 161 -30.50 3.99 12.65
CA SER A 161 -29.54 2.96 12.24
C SER A 161 -29.09 3.15 10.79
N LEU A 162 -30.03 3.42 9.88
CA LEU A 162 -29.76 3.75 8.48
C LEU A 162 -28.85 4.97 8.35
N ASN A 163 -29.14 6.05 9.08
CA ASN A 163 -28.34 7.27 9.06
C ASN A 163 -26.93 7.02 9.60
N LYS A 164 -26.78 6.19 10.63
CA LYS A 164 -25.46 5.77 11.14
C LYS A 164 -24.67 4.98 10.09
N LEU A 165 -25.30 4.02 9.41
CA LEU A 165 -24.68 3.22 8.35
C LEU A 165 -24.26 4.07 7.15
N LYS A 166 -25.12 5.02 6.73
CA LYS A 166 -24.80 5.99 5.67
C LYS A 166 -23.61 6.86 6.06
N ALA A 167 -23.61 7.42 7.28
CA ALA A 167 -22.51 8.26 7.76
C ALA A 167 -21.17 7.50 7.87
N GLU A 168 -21.19 6.23 8.30
CA GLU A 168 -20.02 5.35 8.31
C GLU A 168 -19.50 5.10 6.89
N ASN A 169 -20.40 4.77 5.95
CA ASN A 169 -20.04 4.51 4.55
C ASN A 169 -19.46 5.76 3.86
N ASP A 170 -20.08 6.92 4.04
CA ASP A 170 -19.61 8.19 3.48
C ASP A 170 -18.23 8.57 4.04
N ALA A 171 -18.05 8.38 5.35
CA ALA A 171 -16.75 8.59 5.99
C ALA A 171 -15.69 7.63 5.43
N TRP A 172 -16.01 6.36 5.23
CA TRP A 172 -15.08 5.38 4.65
C TRP A 172 -14.68 5.77 3.22
N VAL A 173 -15.66 6.10 2.37
CA VAL A 173 -15.41 6.53 0.99
C VAL A 173 -14.45 7.72 0.96
N SER A 174 -14.63 8.69 1.85
CA SER A 174 -13.79 9.89 1.90
C SER A 174 -12.31 9.62 2.23
N ILE A 175 -12.02 8.54 2.97
CA ILE A 175 -10.64 8.19 3.37
C ILE A 175 -10.06 7.01 2.61
N SER A 176 -10.86 6.25 1.86
CA SER A 176 -10.45 4.99 1.22
C SER A 176 -9.18 5.09 0.36
N LEU A 177 -8.94 6.25 -0.26
CA LEU A 177 -7.77 6.55 -1.09
C LEU A 177 -6.74 7.45 -0.40
N SER A 178 -6.91 7.76 0.89
CA SER A 178 -5.98 8.60 1.63
C SER A 178 -4.62 7.92 1.78
N SER A 179 -3.56 8.74 1.73
CA SER A 179 -2.19 8.37 2.07
C SER A 179 -1.83 8.73 3.52
N SER A 180 -2.76 9.31 4.28
CA SER A 180 -2.56 9.71 5.69
C SER A 180 -2.99 8.59 6.63
N LYS A 181 -2.04 8.04 7.39
CA LYS A 181 -2.31 7.06 8.48
C LYS A 181 -3.35 7.59 9.47
N ASN A 182 -3.27 8.89 9.79
CA ASN A 182 -4.16 9.50 10.77
C ASN A 182 -5.63 9.46 10.34
N ASP A 183 -5.93 9.49 9.05
CA ASP A 183 -7.32 9.48 8.57
C ASP A 183 -8.02 8.16 8.93
N PHE A 184 -7.31 7.04 8.79
CA PHE A 184 -7.78 5.71 9.18
C PHE A 184 -7.91 5.56 10.71
N ILE A 185 -6.96 6.11 11.47
CA ILE A 185 -7.03 6.12 12.94
C ILE A 185 -8.25 6.93 13.41
N GLN A 186 -8.48 8.11 12.84
CA GLN A 186 -9.64 8.95 13.17
C GLN A 186 -10.96 8.27 12.81
N PHE A 187 -11.01 7.56 11.68
CA PHE A 187 -12.18 6.76 11.29
C PHE A 187 -12.49 5.66 12.31
N MET A 188 -11.48 4.86 12.71
CA MET A 188 -11.68 3.80 13.72
C MET A 188 -12.11 4.37 15.08
N ASN A 189 -11.57 5.52 15.47
CA ASN A 189 -11.99 6.20 16.71
C ASN A 189 -13.43 6.72 16.63
N ARG A 190 -13.87 7.19 15.46
CA ARG A 190 -15.22 7.71 15.24
C ARG A 190 -16.27 6.62 15.09
N PHE A 191 -15.91 5.47 14.53
CA PHE A 191 -16.78 4.31 14.32
C PHE A 191 -16.18 3.02 14.93
N PRO A 192 -16.14 2.88 16.27
CA PRO A 192 -15.62 1.67 16.90
C PRO A 192 -16.44 0.43 16.51
N GLY A 193 -15.76 -0.69 16.19
CA GLY A 193 -16.40 -1.93 15.72
C GLY A 193 -17.00 -1.83 14.32
N SER A 194 -16.55 -0.86 13.51
CA SER A 194 -16.90 -0.73 12.10
C SER A 194 -16.55 -1.99 11.32
N ARG A 195 -17.32 -2.31 10.27
CA ARG A 195 -16.98 -3.39 9.33
C ARG A 195 -15.67 -3.13 8.58
N PHE A 196 -15.23 -1.88 8.49
CA PHE A 196 -14.01 -1.47 7.82
C PHE A 196 -12.79 -1.48 8.74
N GLU A 197 -12.92 -1.93 10.00
CA GLU A 197 -11.81 -1.96 10.95
C GLU A 197 -10.60 -2.76 10.42
N ALA A 198 -10.84 -3.95 9.87
CA ALA A 198 -9.80 -4.76 9.26
C ALA A 198 -9.14 -4.04 8.06
N ASN A 199 -9.93 -3.36 7.23
CA ASN A 199 -9.39 -2.58 6.10
C ASN A 199 -8.54 -1.40 6.59
N CYS A 200 -8.96 -0.72 7.66
CA CYS A 200 -8.20 0.37 8.27
C CYS A 200 -6.86 -0.14 8.81
N GLN A 201 -6.87 -1.26 9.54
CA GLN A 201 -5.66 -1.88 10.09
C GLN A 201 -4.68 -2.28 8.98
N GLN A 202 -5.16 -2.95 7.93
CA GLN A 202 -4.33 -3.30 6.77
C GLN A 202 -3.74 -2.08 6.08
N LYS A 203 -4.54 -1.01 5.93
CA LYS A 203 -4.07 0.21 5.28
C LYS A 203 -3.03 0.94 6.13
N ILE A 204 -3.21 0.98 7.45
CA ILE A 204 -2.24 1.54 8.39
C ILE A 204 -0.92 0.77 8.30
N ASP A 205 -0.96 -0.56 8.34
CA ASP A 205 0.21 -1.43 8.19
C ASP A 205 0.95 -1.17 6.86
N SER A 206 0.24 -1.12 5.73
CA SER A 206 0.85 -0.75 4.44
C SER A 206 1.51 0.63 4.45
N LEU A 207 0.90 1.64 5.10
CA LEU A 207 1.46 2.98 5.18
C LEU A 207 2.71 3.03 6.07
N ASP A 208 2.69 2.33 7.20
CA ASP A 208 3.84 2.20 8.10
C ASP A 208 5.01 1.47 7.42
N TRP A 209 4.71 0.44 6.62
CA TRP A 209 5.74 -0.24 5.84
C TRP A 209 6.37 0.68 4.78
N ILE A 210 5.55 1.48 4.09
CA ILE A 210 6.05 2.44 3.11
C ILE A 210 6.94 3.49 3.78
N ASP A 211 6.54 4.00 4.96
CA ASP A 211 7.34 4.96 5.72
C ASP A 211 8.68 4.35 6.14
N ALA A 212 8.68 3.15 6.72
CA ALA A 212 9.88 2.43 7.13
C ALA A 212 10.85 2.20 5.95
N LYS A 213 10.33 1.76 4.80
CA LYS A 213 11.12 1.62 3.56
C LYS A 213 11.66 2.94 3.03
N SER A 214 10.93 4.04 3.18
CA SER A 214 11.39 5.35 2.71
C SER A 214 12.55 5.89 3.55
N ILE A 215 12.55 5.61 4.85
CA ILE A 215 13.64 5.97 5.77
C ILE A 215 14.86 5.07 5.52
N ASN A 216 14.62 3.79 5.21
CA ASN A 216 15.63 2.82 4.77
C ASN A 216 16.81 2.67 5.76
N THR A 217 16.51 2.64 7.06
CA THR A 217 17.50 2.37 8.12
C THR A 217 17.12 1.14 8.92
N PRO A 218 18.08 0.41 9.51
CA PRO A 218 17.79 -0.74 10.37
C PRO A 218 16.79 -0.41 11.47
N ASP A 219 16.95 0.74 12.15
CA ASP A 219 16.06 1.17 13.23
C ASP A 219 14.60 1.38 12.77
N ALA A 220 14.40 1.92 11.56
CA ALA A 220 13.06 2.16 11.03
C ALA A 220 12.36 0.85 10.65
N ILE A 221 13.09 -0.08 10.04
CA ILE A 221 12.60 -1.42 9.70
C ILE A 221 12.30 -2.22 10.98
N HIS A 222 13.19 -2.16 11.98
CA HIS A 222 12.99 -2.82 13.27
C HIS A 222 11.73 -2.33 13.98
N ARG A 223 11.54 -1.00 14.04
CA ARG A 223 10.33 -0.40 14.64
C ARG A 223 9.05 -0.88 13.96
N TYR A 224 9.05 -1.00 12.63
CA TYR A 224 7.90 -1.55 11.90
C TYR A 224 7.60 -3.01 12.34
N ILE A 225 8.63 -3.86 12.47
CA ILE A 225 8.47 -5.25 12.93
C ILE A 225 7.88 -5.31 14.35
N GLU A 226 8.29 -4.41 15.24
CA GLU A 226 7.78 -4.34 16.62
C GLU A 226 6.33 -3.84 16.70
N GLU A 227 5.98 -2.81 15.91
CA GLU A 227 4.64 -2.23 15.89
C GLU A 227 3.61 -3.15 15.20
N HIS A 228 4.05 -3.96 14.23
CA HIS A 228 3.20 -4.84 13.44
C HIS A 228 3.67 -6.30 13.48
N PRO A 229 3.71 -6.99 14.63
CA PRO A 229 4.32 -8.33 14.73
C PRO A 229 3.66 -9.41 13.86
N ASN A 230 2.40 -9.19 13.45
CA ASN A 230 1.63 -10.03 12.54
C ASN A 230 1.15 -9.26 11.29
N GLY A 231 1.83 -8.17 10.93
CA GLY A 231 1.53 -7.37 9.74
C GLY A 231 1.80 -8.11 8.43
N LEU A 232 1.27 -7.57 7.34
CA LEU A 232 1.37 -8.13 5.99
C LEU A 232 2.81 -8.18 5.48
N TYR A 233 3.68 -7.26 5.93
CA TYR A 233 5.04 -7.10 5.40
C TYR A 233 6.13 -7.51 6.40
N VAL A 234 5.77 -8.18 7.51
CA VAL A 234 6.74 -8.56 8.56
C VAL A 234 7.84 -9.46 8.04
N ASP A 235 7.50 -10.45 7.21
CA ASP A 235 8.50 -11.37 6.66
C ASP A 235 9.47 -10.62 5.71
N GLU A 236 8.93 -9.74 4.86
CA GLU A 236 9.73 -8.86 3.99
C GLU A 236 10.64 -7.92 4.82
N ALA A 237 10.11 -7.36 5.91
CA ALA A 237 10.84 -6.48 6.81
C ALA A 237 11.98 -7.21 7.54
N ARG A 238 11.75 -8.44 8.02
CA ARG A 238 12.78 -9.26 8.66
C ARG A 238 13.91 -9.64 7.70
N ASP A 239 13.58 -10.00 6.47
CA ASP A 239 14.58 -10.27 5.44
C ASP A 239 15.39 -9.00 5.12
N MET A 240 14.72 -7.85 5.02
CA MET A 240 15.39 -6.57 4.80
C MET A 240 16.31 -6.18 5.98
N GLU A 241 15.85 -6.30 7.22
CA GLU A 241 16.63 -6.03 8.42
C GLU A 241 17.89 -6.90 8.47
N LYS A 242 17.75 -8.20 8.21
CA LYS A 242 18.87 -9.13 8.16
C LYS A 242 19.90 -8.72 7.09
N ASN A 243 19.43 -8.43 5.88
CA ASN A 243 20.31 -8.00 4.78
C ASN A 243 21.02 -6.68 5.10
N MET A 244 20.32 -5.73 5.72
CA MET A 244 20.91 -4.46 6.18
C MET A 244 21.96 -4.69 7.27
N ALA A 245 21.70 -5.58 8.23
CA ALA A 245 22.66 -5.94 9.26
C ALA A 245 23.92 -6.60 8.66
N GLU A 246 23.75 -7.48 7.67
CA GLU A 246 24.86 -8.11 6.94
C GLU A 246 25.72 -7.09 6.20
N LEU A 247 25.11 -6.04 5.65
CA LEU A 247 25.78 -4.96 4.91
C LEU A 247 26.23 -3.77 5.79
N THR A 248 25.89 -3.77 7.07
CA THR A 248 26.39 -2.78 8.04
C THR A 248 27.78 -3.19 8.52
N VAL A 249 28.73 -2.26 8.45
CA VAL A 249 30.09 -2.48 8.96
C VAL A 249 30.07 -2.42 10.49
N GLN A 250 30.41 -3.54 11.13
CA GLN A 250 30.48 -3.65 12.58
C GLN A 250 31.74 -2.97 13.13
N PRO A 251 31.74 -2.50 14.39
CA PRO A 251 32.91 -1.87 15.01
C PRO A 251 34.18 -2.73 14.96
N GLU A 252 34.04 -4.03 15.20
CA GLU A 252 35.15 -4.99 15.18
C GLU A 252 35.75 -5.12 13.77
N GLU A 253 34.91 -5.18 12.74
CA GLU A 253 35.34 -5.22 11.33
C GLU A 253 36.07 -3.93 10.95
N ARG A 254 35.58 -2.78 11.41
CA ARG A 254 36.25 -1.48 11.21
C ARG A 254 37.65 -1.49 11.81
N THR A 255 37.82 -2.03 13.02
CA THR A 255 39.14 -2.16 13.65
C THR A 255 40.08 -3.07 12.83
N VAL A 256 39.58 -4.22 12.36
CA VAL A 256 40.37 -5.16 11.54
C VAL A 256 40.79 -4.50 10.22
N VAL A 257 39.86 -3.83 9.52
CA VAL A 257 40.11 -3.12 8.27
C VAL A 257 41.13 -2.00 8.46
N ALA A 258 40.95 -1.15 9.47
CA ALA A 258 41.88 -0.06 9.77
C ALA A 258 43.29 -0.59 10.07
N ASN A 259 43.40 -1.68 10.82
CA ASN A 259 44.67 -2.34 11.12
C ASN A 259 45.36 -2.86 9.85
N LEU A 260 44.63 -3.49 8.92
CA LEU A 260 45.18 -3.93 7.63
C LEU A 260 45.76 -2.77 6.82
N CYS A 261 45.01 -1.66 6.72
CA CYS A 261 45.47 -0.44 6.03
C CYS A 261 46.74 0.13 6.67
N SER A 262 46.80 0.16 8.00
CA SER A 262 47.97 0.63 8.74
C SER A 262 49.20 -0.26 8.53
N ILE A 263 49.05 -1.59 8.62
CA ILE A 263 50.14 -2.55 8.38
C ILE A 263 50.66 -2.41 6.96
N PHE A 264 49.75 -2.30 5.96
CA PHE A 264 50.14 -2.16 4.57
C PHE A 264 51.04 -0.95 4.34
N PHE A 265 50.63 0.25 4.77
CA PHE A 265 51.41 1.47 4.56
C PHE A 265 52.66 1.57 5.44
N THR A 266 52.63 0.98 6.64
CA THR A 266 53.82 0.89 7.50
C THR A 266 54.88 0.02 6.84
N ALA A 267 54.49 -1.16 6.35
CA ALA A 267 55.40 -2.06 5.65
C ALA A 267 55.89 -1.45 4.33
N LEU A 268 55.00 -0.74 3.61
CA LEU A 268 55.35 -0.02 2.39
C LEU A 268 56.45 1.02 2.65
N GLY A 269 56.33 1.87 3.68
CA GLY A 269 57.33 2.90 3.99
C GLY A 269 58.64 2.34 4.58
N ALA A 270 58.57 1.19 5.25
CA ALA A 270 59.74 0.49 5.79
C ALA A 270 60.46 -0.38 4.75
N ASN A 271 59.93 -0.47 3.51
CA ASN A 271 60.39 -1.41 2.49
C ASN A 271 60.37 -2.88 2.98
N ASP A 272 59.39 -3.24 3.80
CA ASP A 272 59.22 -4.58 4.39
C ASP A 272 58.37 -5.47 3.47
N GLN A 273 59.05 -6.27 2.66
CA GLN A 273 58.43 -7.16 1.67
C GLN A 273 57.53 -8.22 2.33
N GLU A 274 57.96 -8.78 3.46
CA GLU A 274 57.19 -9.80 4.17
C GLU A 274 55.94 -9.18 4.79
N GLY A 275 56.07 -8.00 5.40
CA GLY A 275 54.97 -7.22 5.96
C GLY A 275 53.88 -6.91 4.93
N VAL A 276 54.25 -6.35 3.77
CA VAL A 276 53.29 -6.07 2.68
C VAL A 276 52.66 -7.36 2.16
N CYS A 277 53.46 -8.39 1.89
CA CYS A 277 52.97 -9.68 1.39
C CYS A 277 52.05 -10.42 2.37
N SER A 278 52.11 -10.10 3.66
CA SER A 278 51.26 -10.70 4.69
C SER A 278 49.82 -10.19 4.64
N VAL A 279 49.56 -8.98 4.11
CA VAL A 279 48.23 -8.35 4.13
C VAL A 279 47.54 -8.30 2.78
N ILE A 280 48.26 -8.50 1.67
CA ILE A 280 47.68 -8.55 0.32
C ILE A 280 47.24 -9.97 -0.09
N SER A 281 46.30 -10.06 -1.04
CA SER A 281 45.94 -11.33 -1.67
C SER A 281 47.11 -11.88 -2.52
N PRO A 282 47.19 -13.20 -2.76
CA PRO A 282 48.22 -13.77 -3.65
C PRO A 282 48.17 -13.19 -5.06
N GLU A 283 46.94 -12.96 -5.55
CA GLU A 283 46.63 -12.30 -6.81
C GLU A 283 45.62 -11.20 -6.52
N MET A 284 45.97 -9.96 -6.86
CA MET A 284 45.17 -8.77 -6.65
C MET A 284 44.46 -8.40 -7.94
N LYS A 285 43.19 -7.99 -7.87
CA LYS A 285 42.48 -7.43 -9.03
C LYS A 285 43.24 -6.28 -9.67
N ALA A 286 43.79 -5.38 -8.85
CA ALA A 286 44.60 -4.27 -9.31
C ALA A 286 45.54 -3.74 -8.21
N PHE A 287 46.76 -3.40 -8.59
CA PHE A 287 47.66 -2.62 -7.76
C PHE A 287 48.08 -1.37 -8.53
N LEU A 288 47.64 -0.20 -8.07
CA LEU A 288 47.81 1.08 -8.77
C LEU A 288 47.26 1.01 -10.21
N SER A 289 48.12 1.03 -11.21
CA SER A 289 47.78 0.92 -12.64
C SER A 289 48.00 -0.49 -13.21
N THR A 290 48.45 -1.44 -12.38
CA THR A 290 48.73 -2.82 -12.79
C THR A 290 47.53 -3.73 -12.49
N PRO A 291 46.77 -4.18 -13.49
CA PRO A 291 45.71 -5.17 -13.29
C PRO A 291 46.30 -6.56 -13.00
N ASN A 292 45.56 -7.41 -12.28
CA ASN A 292 45.95 -8.79 -11.94
C ASN A 292 47.36 -8.88 -11.31
N ALA A 293 47.66 -7.94 -10.40
CA ALA A 293 48.99 -7.82 -9.81
C ALA A 293 49.28 -8.97 -8.85
N THR A 294 50.46 -9.56 -8.99
CA THR A 294 50.98 -10.57 -8.08
C THR A 294 51.80 -9.93 -6.97
N LYS A 295 52.15 -10.71 -5.94
CA LYS A 295 53.08 -10.27 -4.88
C LYS A 295 54.41 -9.75 -5.44
N ALA A 296 54.92 -10.35 -6.52
CA ALA A 296 56.16 -9.93 -7.16
C ALA A 296 56.04 -8.54 -7.82
N ASP A 297 54.88 -8.23 -8.40
CA ASP A 297 54.62 -6.92 -9.01
C ASP A 297 54.56 -5.83 -7.94
N VAL A 298 53.93 -6.13 -6.79
CA VAL A 298 53.87 -5.21 -5.64
C VAL A 298 55.27 -4.97 -5.06
N ILE A 299 56.09 -6.01 -4.90
CA ILE A 299 57.47 -5.88 -4.44
C ILE A 299 58.28 -5.00 -5.40
N THR A 300 58.16 -5.24 -6.72
CA THR A 300 58.87 -4.45 -7.74
C THR A 300 58.48 -2.97 -7.66
N ALA A 301 57.19 -2.67 -7.49
CA ALA A 301 56.71 -1.31 -7.33
C ALA A 301 57.18 -0.67 -6.00
N MET A 302 57.27 -1.45 -4.93
CA MET A 302 57.79 -1.00 -3.64
C MET A 302 59.28 -0.65 -3.72
N GLU A 303 60.10 -1.50 -4.35
CA GLU A 303 61.52 -1.21 -4.58
C GLU A 303 61.70 0.06 -5.43
N ALA A 304 60.87 0.25 -6.45
CA ALA A 304 60.88 1.46 -7.27
C ALA A 304 60.54 2.75 -6.49
N MET A 305 59.79 2.64 -5.38
CA MET A 305 59.50 3.77 -4.49
C MET A 305 60.66 4.13 -3.54
N HIS A 306 61.67 3.27 -3.39
CA HIS A 306 62.82 3.47 -2.49
C HIS A 306 64.16 3.59 -3.25
N PRO A 307 64.34 4.61 -4.12
CA PRO A 307 65.62 4.88 -4.75
C PRO A 307 66.68 5.27 -3.71
N ALA A 308 67.96 5.09 -4.05
CA ALA A 308 69.09 5.36 -3.16
C ALA A 308 69.18 6.80 -2.62
N THR A 309 68.48 7.76 -3.24
CA THR A 309 68.43 9.16 -2.80
C THR A 309 67.43 9.40 -1.67
N ILE A 310 66.51 8.47 -1.43
CA ILE A 310 65.53 8.53 -0.33
C ILE A 310 66.07 7.78 0.88
N THR A 311 66.21 8.49 2.00
CA THR A 311 66.70 7.95 3.27
C THR A 311 65.60 7.27 4.08
N SER A 312 64.38 7.82 4.05
CA SER A 312 63.22 7.21 4.71
C SER A 312 61.91 7.69 4.13
N ILE A 313 60.91 6.81 4.08
CA ILE A 313 59.52 7.13 3.74
C ILE A 313 58.66 6.78 4.95
N ASN A 314 57.84 7.72 5.41
CA ASN A 314 56.88 7.49 6.48
C ASN A 314 55.48 7.82 5.98
N PHE A 315 54.57 6.86 6.08
CA PHE A 315 53.16 7.05 5.77
C PHE A 315 52.36 7.15 7.06
N VAL A 316 51.61 8.23 7.20
CA VAL A 316 50.64 8.45 8.27
C VAL A 316 49.26 8.17 7.72
N VAL A 317 48.64 7.08 8.17
CA VAL A 317 47.27 6.72 7.78
C VAL A 317 46.29 7.50 8.65
N ASN A 318 45.42 8.29 8.02
CA ASN A 318 44.44 9.11 8.73
C ASN A 318 43.22 8.28 9.13
N ASN A 319 42.58 8.64 10.24
CA ASN A 319 41.43 7.92 10.79
C ASN A 319 40.09 8.40 10.18
N ASP A 320 40.08 8.70 8.88
CA ASP A 320 38.93 9.23 8.12
C ASP A 320 38.27 8.16 7.23
N TYR A 321 38.33 6.90 7.66
CA TYR A 321 37.82 5.75 6.92
C TYR A 321 36.33 5.87 6.60
N VAL A 322 36.01 5.70 5.32
CA VAL A 322 34.68 5.38 4.80
C VAL A 322 34.72 3.92 4.35
N ILE A 323 34.04 3.05 5.09
CA ILE A 323 34.01 1.60 4.83
C ILE A 323 32.60 1.22 4.40
N THR A 324 32.48 0.50 3.30
CA THR A 324 31.22 -0.10 2.85
C THR A 324 31.40 -1.58 2.59
N LYS A 325 30.41 -2.40 2.98
CA LYS A 325 30.34 -3.80 2.59
C LYS A 325 29.71 -3.94 1.21
N GLN A 326 30.19 -4.91 0.46
CA GLN A 326 29.60 -5.32 -0.81
C GLN A 326 29.61 -6.85 -0.89
N MET A 327 28.63 -7.43 -1.56
CA MET A 327 28.63 -8.87 -1.86
C MET A 327 29.31 -9.08 -3.21
N ASP A 328 30.22 -10.06 -3.26
CA ASP A 328 30.80 -10.52 -4.53
C ASP A 328 29.87 -11.51 -5.25
N ALA A 329 30.30 -11.98 -6.43
CA ALA A 329 29.54 -12.89 -7.27
C ALA A 329 29.21 -14.24 -6.60
N ASP A 330 29.96 -14.61 -5.55
CA ASP A 330 29.82 -15.86 -4.80
C ASP A 330 29.07 -15.64 -3.47
N ASN A 331 28.40 -14.49 -3.32
CA ASN A 331 27.62 -14.10 -2.14
C ASN A 331 28.47 -14.01 -0.85
N GLN A 332 29.77 -13.70 -0.99
CA GLN A 332 30.67 -13.43 0.12
C GLN A 332 30.85 -11.93 0.33
N VAL A 333 31.03 -11.52 1.57
CA VAL A 333 31.18 -10.11 1.95
C VAL A 333 32.62 -9.66 1.72
N SER A 334 32.77 -8.62 0.91
CA SER A 334 34.02 -7.87 0.73
C SER A 334 33.82 -6.41 1.15
N TYR A 335 34.92 -5.67 1.31
CA TYR A 335 34.88 -4.30 1.82
C TYR A 335 35.51 -3.34 0.82
N ASN A 336 34.84 -2.23 0.55
CA ASN A 336 35.44 -1.06 -0.07
C ASN A 336 35.81 -0.07 1.02
N VAL A 337 37.03 0.44 0.94
CA VAL A 337 37.61 1.32 1.96
C VAL A 337 38.17 2.54 1.26
N ALA A 338 37.70 3.72 1.63
CA ALA A 338 38.25 5.00 1.20
C ALA A 338 38.76 5.80 2.39
N TYR A 339 39.98 6.32 2.31
CA TYR A 339 40.63 7.06 3.40
C TYR A 339 41.78 7.91 2.85
N SER A 340 42.38 8.75 3.70
CA SER A 340 43.55 9.55 3.35
C SER A 340 44.84 9.06 4.01
N VAL A 341 45.95 9.28 3.32
CA VAL A 341 47.30 8.93 3.79
C VAL A 341 48.25 10.07 3.47
N ASP A 342 49.02 10.49 4.47
CA ASP A 342 50.05 11.52 4.33
C ASP A 342 51.43 10.88 4.29
N GLN A 343 52.21 11.21 3.28
CA GLN A 343 53.56 10.72 3.08
C GLN A 343 54.58 11.79 3.45
N HIS A 344 55.58 11.40 4.24
CA HIS A 344 56.74 12.21 4.58
C HIS A 344 58.00 11.51 4.05
N ILE A 345 58.81 12.23 3.29
CA ILE A 345 60.01 11.69 2.64
C ILE A 345 61.24 12.47 3.12
N ALA A 346 62.20 11.75 3.70
CA ALA A 346 63.54 12.27 3.92
C ALA A 346 64.43 11.84 2.75
N ARG A 347 65.09 12.80 2.09
CA ARG A 347 65.90 12.58 0.89
C ARG A 347 67.13 13.48 0.89
N THR A 348 68.17 13.07 0.16
CA THR A 348 69.44 13.80 0.05
C THR A 348 69.52 14.71 -1.17
N ASP A 349 68.62 14.52 -2.13
CA ASP A 349 68.47 15.31 -3.36
C ASP A 349 67.30 16.29 -3.28
N GLU A 350 67.22 17.24 -4.22
CA GLU A 350 66.07 18.15 -4.32
C GLU A 350 64.82 17.38 -4.77
N GLY A 351 63.68 17.64 -4.12
CA GLY A 351 62.40 17.09 -4.54
C GLY A 351 61.31 17.16 -3.46
N LYS A 352 60.18 16.52 -3.73
CA LYS A 352 59.00 16.52 -2.84
C LYS A 352 59.31 15.83 -1.50
N THR A 353 59.10 16.53 -0.39
CA THR A 353 59.29 15.96 0.96
C THR A 353 57.97 15.57 1.63
N PHE A 354 56.84 16.00 1.07
CA PHE A 354 55.50 15.72 1.58
C PHE A 354 54.52 15.52 0.43
N ALA A 355 53.57 14.60 0.59
CA ALA A 355 52.44 14.43 -0.31
C ALA A 355 51.24 13.83 0.44
N SER A 356 50.03 14.25 0.08
CA SER A 356 48.79 13.67 0.61
C SER A 356 48.06 12.89 -0.46
N TYR A 357 47.56 11.72 -0.11
CA TYR A 357 46.91 10.80 -1.02
C TYR A 357 45.49 10.45 -0.56
N LYS A 358 44.59 10.27 -1.52
CA LYS A 358 43.34 9.56 -1.34
C LYS A 358 43.52 8.14 -1.80
N VAL A 359 43.21 7.21 -0.91
CA VAL A 359 43.38 5.78 -1.12
C VAL A 359 42.01 5.14 -1.23
N ILE A 360 41.84 4.26 -2.20
CA ILE A 360 40.69 3.37 -2.34
C ILE A 360 41.22 1.95 -2.35
N MET A 361 40.75 1.13 -1.42
CA MET A 361 41.11 -0.29 -1.32
C MET A 361 39.89 -1.19 -1.38
N GLU A 362 40.06 -2.35 -2.01
CA GLU A 362 39.14 -3.48 -1.87
C GLU A 362 39.78 -4.54 -0.99
N ILE A 363 39.04 -5.03 0.00
CA ILE A 363 39.45 -6.13 0.89
C ILE A 363 38.52 -7.30 0.67
N ASN A 364 39.08 -8.48 0.41
CA ASN A 364 38.32 -9.69 0.13
C ASN A 364 37.73 -10.33 1.42
N PRO A 365 36.88 -11.36 1.30
CA PRO A 365 36.26 -12.03 2.45
C PRO A 365 37.27 -12.65 3.44
N GLN A 366 38.50 -12.92 3.00
CA GLN A 366 39.59 -13.45 3.84
C GLN A 366 40.41 -12.35 4.53
N PHE A 367 39.92 -11.10 4.53
CA PHE A 367 40.61 -9.95 5.12
C PHE A 367 42.00 -9.73 4.53
N LYS A 368 42.11 -9.85 3.20
CA LYS A 368 43.29 -9.50 2.42
C LYS A 368 42.99 -8.38 1.43
N ILE A 369 43.94 -7.46 1.28
CA ILE A 369 43.85 -6.37 0.33
C ILE A 369 43.95 -6.95 -1.09
N ASN A 370 42.90 -6.77 -1.86
CA ASN A 370 42.72 -7.31 -3.20
C ASN A 370 42.80 -6.24 -4.29
N SER A 371 42.62 -4.97 -3.93
CA SER A 371 42.83 -3.85 -4.84
C SER A 371 43.35 -2.65 -4.08
N VAL A 372 44.27 -1.89 -4.68
CA VAL A 372 44.76 -0.62 -4.14
C VAL A 372 44.84 0.41 -5.25
N GLN A 373 44.15 1.52 -5.08
CA GLN A 373 44.27 2.71 -5.91
C GLN A 373 44.67 3.88 -5.04
N ILE A 374 45.67 4.63 -5.49
CA ILE A 374 46.21 5.80 -4.78
C ILE A 374 46.18 6.98 -5.73
N LYS A 375 45.58 8.08 -5.30
CA LYS A 375 45.52 9.33 -6.06
C LYS A 375 46.04 10.48 -5.20
N GLU A 376 47.07 11.18 -5.69
CA GLU A 376 47.59 12.38 -5.03
C GLU A 376 46.51 13.47 -4.99
N VAL A 377 46.33 14.09 -3.82
CA VAL A 377 45.35 15.16 -3.56
C VAL A 377 46.07 16.51 -3.46
N SER A 378 47.34 16.51 -3.04
CA SER A 378 48.15 17.72 -2.92
C SER A 378 48.78 18.13 -4.25
N SER A 379 48.36 19.28 -4.76
CA SER A 379 49.03 20.07 -5.80
C SER A 379 49.74 21.27 -5.15
N HIS A 380 50.91 21.07 -4.55
CA HIS A 380 51.77 22.18 -4.15
C HIS A 380 53.22 21.91 -4.51
#